data_AF-A0A644UQE0-F1
#
_entry.id   AF-A0A644UQE0-F1
#
_cell.length_a   1.000
_cell.length_b   1.000
_cell.length_c   1.000
_cell.angle_alpha   90.00
_cell.angle_beta   90.00
_cell.angle_gamma   90.00
#
_symmetry.space_group_name_H-M   'P 1'
#
loop_
_entity.id
_entity.type
_entity.pdbx_description
1 polymer ?
#
loop_
_entity_poly.entity_id
_entity_poly.type
_entity_poly.pdbx_seq_one_letter_code
_entity_poly.pdbx_strand_id
1 'polypeptide(L)'
;MDELSITVVIADRPYKLTIQREEEEAVRNAARLIDEQMKKYASYFQYKDKQDLLAMVALQYATSTVELENQLRYRDNELFDKLAEIDRVLTNE
;
A
#
# COMPACT_ATOMS: atom_id res chain seq x y z
N MET A 1 7.06 21.90 12.06
CA MET A 1 6.94 20.71 11.20
C MET A 1 8.37 20.30 10.92
N ASP A 2 8.81 19.23 11.56
CA ASP A 2 10.22 18.85 11.70
C ASP A 2 10.57 17.94 10.51
N GLU A 3 10.90 18.56 9.37
CA GLU A 3 11.26 17.86 8.14
C GLU A 3 12.68 17.30 8.22
N LEU A 4 12.85 16.05 7.77
CA LEU A 4 14.13 15.38 7.72
C LEU A 4 14.49 15.03 6.28
N SER A 5 15.75 15.27 5.91
CA SER A 5 16.32 14.75 4.67
C SER A 5 16.84 13.33 4.89
N ILE A 6 16.24 12.36 4.21
CA ILE A 6 16.67 10.96 4.24
C ILE A 6 17.17 10.49 2.87
N THR A 7 17.97 9.44 2.88
CA THR A 7 18.34 8.69 1.68
C THR A 7 17.77 7.28 1.78
N VAL A 8 17.03 6.89 0.74
CA VAL A 8 16.36 5.59 0.62
C VAL A 8 16.85 4.90 -0.64
N VAL A 9 17.05 3.58 -0.59
CA VAL A 9 17.52 2.81 -1.75
C VAL A 9 16.36 1.96 -2.27
N ILE A 10 16.08 2.07 -3.57
CA ILE A 10 15.05 1.29 -4.26
C ILE A 10 15.71 0.69 -5.51
N ALA A 11 15.71 -0.65 -5.65
CA ALA A 11 16.28 -1.35 -6.80
C ALA A 11 17.74 -0.93 -7.12
N ASP A 12 18.60 -0.86 -6.09
CA ASP A 12 19.99 -0.38 -6.14
C ASP A 12 20.17 1.10 -6.53
N ARG A 13 19.11 1.91 -6.51
CA ARG A 13 19.16 3.35 -6.79
C ARG A 13 18.90 4.16 -5.52
N PRO A 14 19.84 5.02 -5.10
CA PRO A 14 19.62 5.92 -3.97
C PRO A 14 18.78 7.13 -4.39
N TYR A 15 17.73 7.41 -3.61
CA TYR A 15 16.87 8.58 -3.74
C TYR A 15 16.98 9.42 -2.47
N LYS A 16 17.21 10.72 -2.64
CA LYS A 16 17.18 11.69 -1.54
C LYS A 16 15.76 12.27 -1.45
N LEU A 17 15.15 12.16 -0.29
CA LEU A 17 13.78 12.60 -0.03
C LEU A 17 13.76 13.49 1.20
N THR A 18 12.95 14.55 1.17
CA THR A 18 12.63 15.37 2.34
C THR A 18 11.21 15.00 2.77
N ILE A 19 11.06 14.50 3.99
CA ILE A 19 9.79 13.98 4.52
C ILE A 19 9.59 14.44 5.96
N GLN A 20 8.36 14.31 6.47
CA GLN A 20 8.09 14.55 7.87
C GLN A 20 8.68 13.43 8.74
N ARG A 21 9.09 13.77 9.96
CA ARG A 21 9.74 12.83 10.88
C ARG A 21 8.86 11.62 11.22
N GLU A 22 7.55 11.82 11.25
CA GLU A 22 6.56 10.78 11.54
C GLU A 22 6.43 9.75 10.40
N GLU A 23 6.78 10.13 9.16
CA GLU A 23 6.65 9.29 7.97
C GLU A 23 7.90 8.46 7.67
N GLU A 24 9.01 8.74 8.37
CA GLU A 24 10.33 8.19 8.06
C GLU A 24 10.37 6.67 8.08
N GLU A 25 9.82 6.08 9.13
CA GLU A 25 9.76 4.64 9.28
C GLU A 25 8.89 4.00 8.19
N ALA A 26 7.74 4.61 7.89
CA ALA A 26 6.82 4.13 6.87
C ALA A 26 7.47 4.13 5.47
N VAL A 27 8.17 5.21 5.11
CA VAL A 27 8.87 5.34 3.82
C VAL A 27 10.00 4.32 3.71
N ARG A 28 10.79 4.10 4.77
CA ARG A 28 11.83 3.05 4.76
C ARG A 28 11.24 1.65 4.64
N ASN A 29 10.14 1.39 5.34
CA ASN A 29 9.45 0.10 5.26
C ASN A 29 8.92 -0.15 3.84
N ALA A 30 8.29 0.85 3.22
CA ALA A 30 7.81 0.75 1.85
C ALA A 30 8.93 0.42 0.85
N ALA A 31 10.08 1.09 0.97
CA ALA A 31 11.22 0.82 0.10
C ALA A 31 11.80 -0.60 0.28
N ARG A 32 11.89 -1.09 1.53
CA ARG A 32 12.28 -2.49 1.80
C ARG A 32 11.31 -3.48 1.17
N LEU A 33 10.01 -3.21 1.31
CA LEU A 33 8.96 -4.07 0.78
C LEU A 33 9.01 -4.17 -0.75
N ILE A 34 9.29 -3.05 -1.44
CA ILE A 34 9.50 -3.04 -2.89
C ILE A 34 10.69 -3.92 -3.28
N ASP A 35 11.83 -3.77 -2.59
CA ASP A 35 13.05 -4.54 -2.89
C ASP A 35 12.86 -6.05 -2.65
N GLU A 36 12.14 -6.43 -1.59
CA GLU A 36 11.77 -7.82 -1.32
C GLU A 36 10.87 -8.42 -2.40
N GLN A 37 9.82 -7.70 -2.84
CA GLN A 37 8.97 -8.18 -3.92
C GLN A 37 9.73 -8.27 -5.24
N MET A 38 10.59 -7.30 -5.56
CA MET A 38 11.44 -7.36 -6.75
C MET A 38 12.34 -8.60 -6.75
N LYS A 39 12.99 -8.93 -5.63
CA LYS A 39 13.79 -10.16 -5.48
C LYS A 39 12.96 -11.42 -5.68
N LYS A 40 11.74 -11.43 -5.13
CA LYS A 40 10.79 -12.53 -5.29
C LYS A 40 10.43 -12.72 -6.77
N TYR A 41 10.04 -11.67 -7.49
CA TYR A 41 9.76 -11.74 -8.92
C TYR A 41 10.98 -12.14 -9.75
N ALA A 42 12.17 -11.61 -9.44
CA ALA A 42 13.41 -11.99 -10.12
C ALA A 42 13.68 -13.50 -10.00
N SER A 43 13.40 -14.10 -8.83
CA SER A 43 13.57 -15.54 -8.60
C SER A 43 12.58 -16.40 -9.40
N TYR A 44 11.33 -15.97 -9.54
CA TYR A 44 10.30 -16.74 -10.24
C TYR A 44 10.44 -16.67 -11.75
N PHE A 45 10.73 -15.50 -12.29
CA PHE A 45 10.66 -15.25 -13.73
C PHE A 45 12.03 -15.37 -14.42
N GLN A 46 13.13 -15.54 -13.68
CA GLN A 46 14.52 -15.47 -14.20
C GLN A 46 14.78 -14.19 -15.01
N TYR A 47 13.95 -13.16 -14.81
CA TYR A 47 14.03 -11.88 -15.50
C TYR A 47 15.24 -11.10 -14.99
N LYS A 48 15.98 -10.50 -15.92
CA LYS A 48 17.13 -9.66 -15.62
C LYS A 48 16.82 -8.16 -15.69
N ASP A 49 15.70 -7.78 -16.30
CA ASP A 49 15.34 -6.37 -16.43
C ASP A 49 14.69 -5.84 -15.14
N LYS A 50 15.38 -4.91 -14.48
CA LYS A 50 14.90 -4.28 -13.25
C LYS A 50 13.68 -3.40 -13.48
N GLN A 51 13.49 -2.84 -14.68
CA GLN A 51 12.34 -1.99 -14.99
C GLN A 51 11.06 -2.82 -15.08
N ASP A 52 11.10 -3.96 -15.76
CA ASP A 52 9.96 -4.88 -15.86
C ASP A 52 9.58 -5.44 -14.49
N LEU A 53 10.58 -5.80 -13.67
CA LEU A 53 10.34 -6.24 -12.29
C LEU A 53 9.67 -5.15 -11.45
N LEU A 54 10.12 -3.90 -11.59
CA LEU A 54 9.49 -2.77 -10.91
C LEU A 54 8.05 -2.54 -11.39
N ALA A 55 7.79 -2.69 -12.69
CA ALA A 55 6.44 -2.58 -13.26
C ALA A 55 5.51 -3.68 -12.74
N MET A 56 5.99 -4.91 -12.59
CA MET A 56 5.22 -6.01 -11.99
C MET A 56 4.87 -5.72 -10.53
N VAL A 57 5.84 -5.24 -9.75
CA VAL A 57 5.62 -4.86 -8.35
C VAL A 57 4.62 -3.70 -8.25
N ALA A 58 4.73 -2.68 -9.10
CA ALA A 58 3.78 -1.57 -9.15
C ALA A 58 2.37 -2.05 -9.50
N LEU A 59 2.24 -2.95 -10.48
CA LEU A 59 0.96 -3.54 -10.85
C LEU A 59 0.35 -4.33 -9.68
N GLN A 60 1.14 -5.17 -9.00
CA GLN A 60 0.67 -5.95 -7.85
C GLN A 60 0.12 -5.05 -6.75
N TYR A 61 0.83 -3.98 -6.39
CA TYR A 61 0.37 -3.04 -5.37
C TYR A 61 -0.87 -2.27 -5.84
N ALA A 62 -0.92 -1.82 -7.09
CA ALA A 62 -2.10 -1.13 -7.63
C ALA A 62 -3.36 -2.04 -7.60
N THR A 63 -3.22 -3.31 -8.00
CA THR A 63 -4.31 -4.30 -7.90
C THR A 63 -4.73 -4.51 -6.45
N SER A 64 -3.77 -4.66 -5.53
CA SER A 64 -4.07 -4.85 -4.10
C SER A 64 -4.82 -3.64 -3.50
N THR A 65 -4.46 -2.42 -3.91
CA THR A 65 -5.16 -1.21 -3.48
C THR A 65 -6.60 -1.18 -3.98
N VAL A 66 -6.83 -1.50 -5.26
CA VAL A 66 -8.19 -1.57 -5.84
C VAL A 66 -9.03 -2.63 -5.14
N GLU A 67 -8.47 -3.79 -4.84
CA GLU A 67 -9.15 -4.85 -4.09
C GLU A 67 -9.52 -4.39 -2.66
N LEU A 68 -8.61 -3.71 -1.97
CA LEU A 68 -8.83 -3.20 -0.63
C LEU A 68 -9.93 -2.12 -0.61
N GLU A 69 -9.93 -1.19 -1.58
CA GLU A 69 -10.98 -0.18 -1.73
C GLU A 69 -12.36 -0.81 -1.95
N ASN A 70 -12.43 -1.87 -2.76
CA ASN A 70 -13.67 -2.60 -2.98
C ASN A 70 -14.16 -3.31 -1.72
N GLN A 71 -13.25 -3.91 -0.94
CA GLN A 71 -13.58 -4.54 0.34
C GLN A 71 -14.07 -3.53 1.38
N LEU A 72 -13.44 -2.35 1.45
CA LEU A 72 -13.88 -1.26 2.34
C LEU A 72 -15.29 -0.79 1.97
N ARG A 73 -15.55 -0.55 0.68
CA ARG A 73 -16.90 -0.19 0.20
C ARG A 73 -17.96 -1.24 0.54
N TYR A 74 -17.63 -2.52 0.39
CA TYR A 74 -18.54 -3.60 0.76
C TYR A 74 -18.86 -3.58 2.26
N ARG A 75 -17.83 -3.40 3.10
CA ARG A 75 -18.00 -3.29 4.56
C ARG A 75 -18.81 -2.08 4.97
N ASP A 76 -18.57 -0.92 4.36
CA ASP A 76 -19.34 0.29 4.65
C ASP A 76 -20.82 0.09 4.36
N ASN A 77 -21.15 -0.51 3.21
CA ASN A 77 -22.55 -0.84 2.87
C ASN A 77 -23.17 -1.80 3.89
N GLU A 78 -22.46 -2.87 4.27
CA GLU A 78 -22.94 -3.83 5.29
C GLU A 78 -23.17 -3.15 6.65
N LEU A 79 -22.29 -2.21 7.03
CA LEU A 79 -22.44 -1.43 8.27
C LEU A 79 -23.65 -0.49 8.20
N PHE A 80 -23.87 0.17 7.06
CA PHE A 80 -25.06 1.00 6.85
C PHE A 80 -26.35 0.18 6.95
N ASP A 81 -26.40 -1.00 6.35
CA ASP A 81 -27.56 -1.89 6.41
C ASP A 81 -27.86 -2.31 7.86
N LYS A 82 -26.82 -2.69 8.63
CA LYS A 82 -26.95 -3.04 10.05
C LYS A 82 -27.38 -1.85 10.92
N LEU A 83 -26.84 -0.66 10.67
CA LEU A 83 -27.24 0.55 11.38
C LEU A 83 -28.71 0.91 11.09
N ALA A 84 -29.16 0.77 9.84
CA ALA A 84 -30.56 1.00 9.47
C ALA A 84 -31.50 -0.03 10.12
N GLU A 85 -31.06 -1.28 10.26
CA GLU A 85 -31.81 -2.31 11.01
C GLU A 85 -31.96 -1.92 12.48
N ILE A 86 -30.89 -1.48 13.13
CA ILE A 86 -30.93 -1.00 14.52
C ILE A 86 -31.86 0.21 14.65
N ASP A 87 -31.75 1.19 13.76
CA ASP A 87 -32.58 2.39 13.77
C ASP A 87 -34.07 2.04 13.66
N ARG A 88 -34.43 1.10 12.78
CA ARG A 88 -35.79 0.58 12.64
C ARG A 88 -36.30 -0.12 13.90
N VAL A 89 -35.45 -0.84 14.64
CA VAL A 89 -35.85 -1.46 15.92
C VAL A 89 -36.13 -0.38 16.95
N LEU A 90 -35.30 0.67 17.00
CA LEU A 90 -35.43 1.76 17.97
C LEU A 90 -36.59 2.72 17.66
N THR A 91 -36.99 2.89 16.40
CA THR A 91 -38.14 3.73 16.01
C THR A 91 -39.48 3.02 16.06
N ASN A 92 -39.51 1.69 16.24
CA ASN A 92 -40.74 0.92 16.38
C ASN A 92 -41.16 0.69 17.85
N GLU A 93 -40.68 1.52 18.79
CA GLU A 93 -41.33 1.77 20.09
C GLU A 93 -41.90 3.19 20.16
#